data_AF-A0A1I8C492-F1
#
_entry.id   AF-A0A1I8C492-F1
#
_cell.length_a   1.000
_cell.length_b   1.000
_cell.length_c   1.000
_cell.angle_alpha   90.00
_cell.angle_beta   90.00
_cell.angle_gamma   90.00
#
_symmetry.space_group_name_H-M   'P 1'
#
loop_
_entity.id
_entity.type
_entity.pdbx_description
1 polymer ?
#
loop_
_entity_poly.entity_id
_entity_poly.type
_entity_poly.pdbx_seq_one_letter_code
_entity_poly.pdbx_strand_id
1 'polypeptide(L)'
;MMKRLIKIDTDYDNLNIQGYKKAVEVACNSLKQGKVIAIPTDTIYGVCCSLTECSKIYDIKERNQTKPLGIFVPDIEAISMVAIVPEEYKQLVDSLLPGPCTLLLPRSPLLPKSFNPGVDSVGVRIPDCKFVQDLVKQFGEPIAQTSANKSGASVNPTSEHIDYSMYAVLPMAIECGTLIGGIEISEPKLVIANVESEIYLEREIDLDGFEWNGCSKPNWSDYYLSGWKGILDWKEESSKGMKILVYGNIPPSAGLSSSSSLVCGASLMTLAIQSNGKSFDLISKGDFAELCAQSERYVSVEGGGMDQAIEVLAEEGKALLIDFKPLTAHKVQLPDNAVFAVVDSLTSFNKGSTNYYNQRVVECRLGAQIIAKLNGIKNWSNIRNLGELATSQLYIGNTPKDMYSVAYEHLKHEDNGIYTREEVKKILEIDDVSLINNSLNSNTTEMQAFRITPRVLHCYSEADRVIEFKSACEQNELLLMAALMNESHESLKTNYECSCDELDETVANCLKAGFLGARLTGAGWAGCVVAIATKEMKETLDSKMDILFWSTPSKGIELFTFFSDE
;
A
#
# COMPACT_ATOMS: atom_id res chain seq x y z
N MET A 1 -31.85 -21.40 1.08
CA MET A 1 -32.59 -21.23 -0.20
C MET A 1 -31.61 -21.30 -1.36
N MET A 2 -31.99 -21.83 -2.52
CA MET A 2 -31.16 -21.70 -3.73
C MET A 2 -31.22 -20.26 -4.25
N LYS A 3 -30.10 -19.52 -4.20
CA LYS A 3 -29.98 -18.20 -4.83
C LYS A 3 -29.84 -18.38 -6.34
N ARG A 4 -30.95 -18.35 -7.09
CA ARG A 4 -30.96 -18.52 -8.55
C ARG A 4 -30.52 -17.23 -9.25
N LEU A 5 -29.22 -17.10 -9.49
CA LEU A 5 -28.66 -16.09 -10.40
C LEU A 5 -29.22 -16.29 -11.81
N ILE A 6 -29.64 -15.19 -12.44
CA ILE A 6 -30.05 -15.15 -13.84
C ILE A 6 -29.14 -14.13 -14.51
N LYS A 7 -28.12 -14.61 -15.25
CA LYS A 7 -27.34 -13.73 -16.12
C LYS A 7 -28.27 -13.25 -17.24
N ILE A 8 -28.29 -11.95 -17.49
CA ILE A 8 -28.98 -11.35 -18.64
C ILE A 8 -27.98 -10.46 -19.37
N ASP A 9 -28.16 -10.37 -20.68
CA ASP A 9 -27.36 -9.54 -21.56
C ASP A 9 -27.80 -8.07 -21.43
N THR A 10 -26.84 -7.16 -21.28
CA THR A 10 -27.07 -5.71 -21.13
C THR A 10 -26.32 -4.90 -22.19
N ASP A 11 -25.69 -5.56 -23.16
CA ASP A 11 -25.07 -4.88 -24.29
C ASP A 11 -26.16 -4.25 -25.18
N TYR A 12 -25.97 -2.98 -25.52
CA TYR A 12 -26.91 -2.20 -26.34
C TYR A 12 -26.48 -2.14 -27.81
N ASP A 13 -25.17 -2.25 -28.08
CA ASP A 13 -24.58 -1.97 -29.38
C ASP A 13 -24.37 -3.25 -30.20
N ASN A 14 -24.06 -4.39 -29.54
CA ASN A 14 -23.87 -5.68 -30.20
C ASN A 14 -25.20 -6.40 -30.50
N LEU A 15 -25.93 -5.92 -31.52
CA LEU A 15 -26.99 -6.62 -32.27
C LEU A 15 -28.23 -7.16 -31.50
N ASN A 16 -28.22 -7.20 -30.16
CA ASN A 16 -29.20 -7.91 -29.34
C ASN A 16 -30.23 -6.99 -28.66
N ILE A 17 -30.79 -6.04 -29.41
CA ILE A 17 -31.80 -5.07 -28.92
C ILE A 17 -33.00 -5.78 -28.25
N GLN A 18 -33.34 -7.01 -28.69
CA GLN A 18 -34.40 -7.82 -28.08
C GLN A 18 -33.97 -8.43 -26.74
N GLY A 19 -32.70 -8.83 -26.58
CA GLY A 19 -32.09 -9.23 -25.32
C GLY A 19 -32.05 -8.08 -24.32
N TYR A 20 -31.51 -6.92 -24.71
CA TYR A 20 -31.46 -5.70 -23.89
C TYR A 20 -32.83 -5.31 -23.34
N LYS A 21 -33.85 -5.16 -24.21
CA LYS A 21 -35.21 -4.81 -23.79
C LYS A 21 -35.81 -5.82 -22.82
N LYS A 22 -35.55 -7.12 -23.04
CA LYS A 22 -35.98 -8.20 -22.15
C LYS A 22 -35.22 -8.19 -20.82
N ALA A 23 -33.97 -7.73 -20.78
CA ALA A 23 -33.21 -7.56 -19.54
C ALA A 23 -33.79 -6.45 -18.66
N VAL A 24 -34.08 -5.28 -19.27
CA VAL A 24 -34.73 -4.17 -18.55
C VAL A 24 -36.12 -4.58 -18.06
N GLU A 25 -36.91 -5.28 -18.89
CA GLU A 25 -38.21 -5.84 -18.50
C GLU A 25 -38.10 -6.84 -17.32
N VAL A 26 -37.17 -7.79 -17.37
CA VAL A 26 -37.00 -8.80 -16.29
C VAL A 26 -36.49 -8.18 -14.99
N ALA A 27 -35.60 -7.18 -15.06
CA ALA A 27 -35.15 -6.44 -13.89
C ALA A 27 -36.29 -5.59 -13.28
N CYS A 28 -37.03 -4.85 -14.13
CA CYS A 28 -38.19 -4.06 -13.72
C CYS A 28 -39.28 -4.93 -13.06
N ASN A 29 -39.62 -6.06 -13.68
CA ASN A 29 -40.59 -7.03 -13.14
C ASN A 29 -40.09 -7.70 -11.85
N SER A 30 -38.76 -7.84 -11.66
CA SER A 30 -38.20 -8.36 -10.41
C SER A 30 -38.32 -7.36 -9.26
N LEU A 31 -38.04 -6.08 -9.51
CA LEU A 31 -38.25 -5.00 -8.54
C LEU A 31 -39.74 -4.87 -8.17
N LYS A 32 -40.64 -4.92 -9.15
CA LYS A 32 -42.11 -4.91 -8.94
C LYS A 32 -42.63 -6.15 -8.19
N GLN A 33 -41.82 -7.21 -8.09
CA GLN A 33 -42.08 -8.41 -7.26
C GLN A 33 -41.37 -8.36 -5.90
N GLY A 34 -40.85 -7.20 -5.47
CA GLY A 34 -40.19 -7.03 -4.18
C GLY A 34 -38.87 -7.81 -4.05
N LYS A 35 -38.19 -8.07 -5.16
CA LYS A 35 -36.90 -8.78 -5.18
C LYS A 35 -35.73 -7.79 -5.18
N VAL A 36 -34.65 -8.20 -4.52
CA VAL A 36 -33.34 -7.57 -4.67
C VAL A 36 -32.68 -8.10 -5.94
N ILE A 37 -32.10 -7.20 -6.74
CA ILE A 37 -31.37 -7.52 -7.97
C ILE A 37 -29.91 -7.05 -7.87
N ALA A 38 -29.02 -7.60 -8.69
CA ALA A 38 -27.69 -7.08 -8.93
C ALA A 38 -27.60 -6.65 -10.41
N ILE A 39 -27.15 -5.42 -10.65
CA ILE A 39 -27.09 -4.80 -11.99
C ILE A 39 -25.70 -4.20 -12.24
N PRO A 40 -25.18 -4.20 -13.49
CA PRO A 40 -23.96 -3.47 -13.80
C PRO A 40 -24.19 -1.95 -13.64
N THR A 41 -23.11 -1.22 -13.35
CA THR A 41 -23.06 0.25 -13.44
C THR A 41 -21.74 0.65 -14.13
N ASP A 42 -21.55 1.94 -14.33
CA ASP A 42 -20.34 2.59 -14.82
C ASP A 42 -19.12 2.50 -13.88
N THR A 43 -19.24 1.93 -12.67
CA THR A 43 -18.07 1.62 -11.82
C THR A 43 -18.00 0.16 -11.41
N ILE A 44 -19.05 -0.38 -10.78
CA ILE A 44 -19.11 -1.74 -10.22
C ILE A 44 -20.57 -2.22 -10.19
N TYR A 45 -20.81 -3.51 -9.94
CA TYR A 45 -22.18 -4.00 -9.75
C TYR A 45 -22.88 -3.30 -8.57
N GLY A 46 -24.11 -2.85 -8.79
CA GLY A 46 -25.01 -2.31 -7.77
C GLY A 46 -26.05 -3.35 -7.33
N VAL A 47 -26.20 -3.53 -6.02
CA VAL A 47 -27.27 -4.32 -5.39
C VAL A 47 -28.45 -3.39 -5.08
N CYS A 48 -29.61 -3.68 -5.67
CA CYS A 48 -30.72 -2.73 -5.81
C CYS A 48 -32.09 -3.32 -5.44
N CYS A 49 -33.00 -2.49 -4.92
CA CYS A 49 -34.40 -2.83 -4.64
C CYS A 49 -35.33 -1.59 -4.71
N SER A 50 -36.64 -1.79 -4.56
CA SER A 50 -37.57 -0.67 -4.32
C SER A 50 -37.33 -0.02 -2.95
N LEU A 51 -37.70 1.26 -2.79
CA LEU A 51 -37.54 1.98 -1.52
C LEU A 51 -38.26 1.30 -0.33
N THR A 52 -39.31 0.53 -0.61
CA THR A 52 -40.09 -0.26 0.36
C THR A 52 -39.41 -1.54 0.86
N GLU A 53 -38.39 -2.04 0.15
CA GLU A 53 -37.83 -3.39 0.33
C GLU A 53 -36.38 -3.37 0.84
N CYS A 54 -35.92 -2.20 1.31
CA CYS A 54 -34.54 -1.96 1.73
C CYS A 54 -34.03 -2.91 2.83
N SER A 55 -34.92 -3.41 3.70
CA SER A 55 -34.59 -4.45 4.69
C SER A 55 -33.89 -5.64 4.06
N LYS A 56 -34.36 -6.11 2.90
CA LYS A 56 -33.76 -7.24 2.17
C LYS A 56 -32.33 -6.94 1.70
N ILE A 57 -31.96 -5.68 1.44
CA ILE A 57 -30.55 -5.31 1.17
C ILE A 57 -29.71 -5.37 2.44
N TYR A 58 -30.24 -4.90 3.58
CA TYR A 58 -29.54 -5.02 4.86
C TYR A 58 -29.31 -6.49 5.23
N ASP A 59 -30.34 -7.34 5.09
CA ASP A 59 -30.27 -8.79 5.34
C ASP A 59 -29.29 -9.50 4.39
N ILE A 60 -29.38 -9.25 3.08
CA ILE A 60 -28.52 -9.93 2.07
C ILE A 60 -27.05 -9.55 2.21
N LYS A 61 -26.74 -8.38 2.75
CA LYS A 61 -25.38 -7.85 2.88
C LYS A 61 -24.85 -7.85 4.31
N GLU A 62 -25.61 -8.34 5.29
CA GLU A 62 -25.29 -8.32 6.73
C GLU A 62 -24.96 -6.88 7.24
N ARG A 63 -25.63 -5.87 6.66
CA ARG A 63 -25.35 -4.44 6.89
C ARG A 63 -26.13 -3.92 8.08
N ASN A 64 -25.48 -3.14 8.96
CA ASN A 64 -26.15 -2.39 10.01
C ASN A 64 -27.16 -1.39 9.41
N GLN A 65 -28.41 -1.42 9.89
CA GLN A 65 -29.52 -0.58 9.42
C GLN A 65 -29.30 0.93 9.62
N THR A 66 -28.33 1.34 10.45
CA THR A 66 -27.93 2.75 10.60
C THR A 66 -27.09 3.29 9.43
N LYS A 67 -26.51 2.42 8.58
CA LYS A 67 -25.69 2.86 7.44
C LYS A 67 -26.56 3.11 6.20
N PRO A 68 -26.86 4.36 5.81
CA PRO A 68 -27.83 4.68 4.75
C PRO A 68 -27.53 4.01 3.40
N LEU A 69 -28.57 3.83 2.60
CA LEU A 69 -28.48 3.42 1.20
C LEU A 69 -28.46 4.66 0.28
N GLY A 70 -27.85 4.51 -0.90
CA GLY A 70 -27.98 5.50 -1.97
C GLY A 70 -29.26 5.30 -2.78
N ILE A 71 -29.52 6.20 -3.71
CA ILE A 71 -30.62 6.11 -4.68
C ILE A 71 -30.08 6.28 -6.11
N PHE A 72 -30.61 5.49 -7.04
CA PHE A 72 -30.57 5.78 -8.47
C PHE A 72 -31.84 6.49 -8.93
N VAL A 73 -31.66 7.60 -9.67
CA VAL A 73 -32.70 8.30 -10.43
C VAL A 73 -32.36 8.23 -11.93
N PRO A 74 -33.33 8.35 -12.87
CA PRO A 74 -33.06 8.10 -14.30
C PRO A 74 -32.35 9.26 -15.00
N ASP A 75 -32.52 10.49 -14.51
CA ASP A 75 -32.07 11.75 -15.11
C ASP A 75 -32.03 12.87 -14.06
N ILE A 76 -31.41 14.01 -14.39
CA ILE A 76 -31.16 15.14 -13.48
C ILE A 76 -32.47 15.76 -12.97
N GLU A 77 -33.49 15.83 -13.83
CA GLU A 77 -34.83 16.36 -13.51
C GLU A 77 -35.46 15.61 -12.33
N ALA A 78 -35.31 14.27 -12.30
CA ALA A 78 -35.83 13.40 -11.25
C ALA A 78 -35.08 13.48 -9.90
N ILE A 79 -33.93 14.17 -9.80
CA ILE A 79 -33.26 14.41 -8.51
C ILE A 79 -34.20 15.12 -7.53
N SER A 80 -35.04 16.03 -8.03
CA SER A 80 -36.06 16.78 -7.27
C SER A 80 -37.05 15.90 -6.48
N MET A 81 -37.27 14.66 -6.93
CA MET A 81 -38.16 13.70 -6.27
C MET A 81 -37.57 13.16 -4.95
N VAL A 82 -36.24 13.21 -4.79
CA VAL A 82 -35.52 12.56 -3.69
C VAL A 82 -34.65 13.51 -2.87
N ALA A 83 -34.13 14.57 -3.50
CA ALA A 83 -33.26 15.57 -2.90
C ALA A 83 -33.67 17.01 -3.28
N ILE A 84 -33.15 17.97 -2.51
CA ILE A 84 -33.17 19.39 -2.85
C ILE A 84 -31.77 19.73 -3.38
N VAL A 85 -31.69 20.33 -4.57
CA VAL A 85 -30.44 20.85 -5.13
C VAL A 85 -30.36 22.35 -4.83
N PRO A 86 -29.41 22.83 -4.00
CA PRO A 86 -29.15 24.26 -3.83
C PRO A 86 -28.77 24.91 -5.17
N GLU A 87 -29.24 26.14 -5.41
CA GLU A 87 -29.09 26.84 -6.70
C GLU A 87 -27.62 26.98 -7.12
N GLU A 88 -26.75 27.24 -6.15
CA GLU A 88 -25.29 27.36 -6.27
C GLU A 88 -24.58 26.08 -6.75
N TYR A 89 -25.18 24.90 -6.61
CA TYR A 89 -24.58 23.62 -7.02
C TYR A 89 -25.13 23.05 -8.32
N LYS A 90 -26.11 23.69 -9.00
CA LYS A 90 -26.70 23.14 -10.23
C LYS A 90 -25.66 22.83 -11.32
N GLN A 91 -24.76 23.77 -11.61
CA GLN A 91 -23.66 23.57 -12.58
C GLN A 91 -22.68 22.45 -12.17
N LEU A 92 -22.59 22.13 -10.87
CA LEU A 92 -21.78 21.03 -10.37
C LEU A 92 -22.53 19.68 -10.43
N VAL A 93 -23.86 19.68 -10.28
CA VAL A 93 -24.69 18.50 -10.58
C VAL A 93 -24.60 18.15 -12.07
N ASP A 94 -24.76 19.15 -12.95
CA ASP A 94 -24.73 19.00 -14.40
C ASP A 94 -23.36 18.56 -14.95
N SER A 95 -22.27 18.76 -14.19
CA SER A 95 -20.92 18.33 -14.58
C SER A 95 -20.44 17.02 -13.94
N LEU A 96 -21.15 16.51 -12.92
CA LEU A 96 -20.82 15.26 -12.22
C LEU A 96 -21.80 14.12 -12.49
N LEU A 97 -22.97 14.38 -13.10
CA LEU A 97 -23.98 13.39 -13.44
C LEU A 97 -24.50 13.59 -14.88
N PRO A 98 -24.73 12.52 -15.67
CA PRO A 98 -24.51 11.11 -15.33
C PRO A 98 -23.02 10.77 -15.18
N GLY A 99 -22.71 9.81 -14.31
CA GLY A 99 -21.33 9.41 -14.05
C GLY A 99 -21.11 8.66 -12.72
N PRO A 100 -19.84 8.41 -12.37
CA PRO A 100 -19.45 7.55 -11.25
C PRO A 100 -19.76 8.16 -9.87
N CYS A 101 -19.96 9.48 -9.80
CA CYS A 101 -20.15 10.23 -8.57
C CYS A 101 -21.49 9.92 -7.88
N THR A 102 -21.48 9.92 -6.54
CA THR A 102 -22.70 9.91 -5.73
C THR A 102 -22.77 11.21 -4.95
N LEU A 103 -23.74 12.07 -5.29
CA LEU A 103 -23.89 13.40 -4.69
C LEU A 103 -24.67 13.28 -3.38
N LEU A 104 -24.07 13.71 -2.27
CA LEU A 104 -24.75 13.77 -0.98
C LEU A 104 -25.52 15.09 -0.87
N LEU A 105 -26.84 15.02 -1.06
CA LEU A 105 -27.70 16.21 -1.15
C LEU A 105 -28.69 16.29 0.03
N PRO A 106 -29.16 17.49 0.42
CA PRO A 106 -30.26 17.66 1.37
C PRO A 106 -31.51 16.89 0.90
N ARG A 107 -32.21 16.24 1.83
CA ARG A 107 -33.34 15.36 1.52
C ARG A 107 -34.59 16.12 1.05
N SER A 108 -35.25 15.62 0.00
CA SER A 108 -36.57 16.12 -0.42
C SER A 108 -37.67 15.68 0.57
N PRO A 109 -38.61 16.57 0.96
CA PRO A 109 -39.78 16.20 1.77
C PRO A 109 -40.65 15.10 1.15
N LEU A 110 -40.53 14.85 -0.16
CA LEU A 110 -41.24 13.80 -0.89
C LEU A 110 -40.68 12.39 -0.62
N LEU A 111 -39.42 12.26 -0.19
CA LEU A 111 -38.76 10.96 -0.02
C LEU A 111 -39.23 10.26 1.28
N PRO A 112 -39.90 9.09 1.21
CA PRO A 112 -40.58 8.48 2.36
C PRO A 112 -39.68 8.29 3.59
N LYS A 113 -40.10 8.78 4.76
CA LYS A 113 -39.29 8.80 6.00
C LYS A 113 -38.80 7.43 6.50
N SER A 114 -39.37 6.34 5.99
CA SER A 114 -38.90 4.95 6.22
C SER A 114 -37.59 4.63 5.49
N PHE A 115 -37.28 5.31 4.38
CA PHE A 115 -36.01 5.21 3.69
C PHE A 115 -34.96 6.08 4.39
N ASN A 116 -33.84 5.48 4.81
CA ASN A 116 -32.79 6.12 5.63
C ASN A 116 -33.38 6.92 6.82
N PRO A 117 -33.99 6.25 7.82
CA PRO A 117 -34.64 6.92 8.94
C PRO A 117 -33.62 7.66 9.81
N GLY A 118 -33.92 8.91 10.16
CA GLY A 118 -33.03 9.77 10.96
C GLY A 118 -31.86 10.39 10.19
N VAL A 119 -31.88 10.35 8.84
CA VAL A 119 -30.86 10.99 7.99
C VAL A 119 -31.49 12.08 7.13
N ASP A 120 -31.02 13.32 7.32
CA ASP A 120 -31.51 14.53 6.65
C ASP A 120 -30.89 14.78 5.26
N SER A 121 -29.98 13.90 4.83
CA SER A 121 -29.36 13.90 3.51
C SER A 121 -29.58 12.55 2.80
N VAL A 122 -29.37 12.53 1.48
CA VAL A 122 -29.46 11.33 0.65
C VAL A 122 -28.36 11.33 -0.41
N GLY A 123 -27.73 10.18 -0.61
CA GLY A 123 -26.77 9.97 -1.70
C GLY A 123 -27.50 9.66 -3.00
N VAL A 124 -27.47 10.59 -3.96
CA VAL A 124 -28.12 10.46 -5.28
C VAL A 124 -27.06 10.18 -6.34
N ARG A 125 -27.30 9.20 -7.22
CA ARG A 125 -26.44 8.92 -8.37
C ARG A 125 -27.26 8.66 -9.62
N ILE A 126 -26.72 9.05 -10.77
CA ILE A 126 -27.20 8.70 -12.09
C ILE A 126 -26.01 8.05 -12.79
N PRO A 127 -25.87 6.71 -12.81
CA PRO A 127 -24.79 6.05 -13.53
C PRO A 127 -24.79 6.44 -15.01
N ASP A 128 -23.61 6.61 -15.61
CA ASP A 128 -23.47 6.62 -17.08
C ASP A 128 -23.52 5.18 -17.63
N CYS A 129 -24.64 4.51 -17.34
CA CYS A 129 -24.94 3.16 -17.75
C CYS A 129 -26.37 3.13 -18.25
N LYS A 130 -26.53 3.02 -19.58
CA LYS A 130 -27.82 3.17 -20.25
C LYS A 130 -28.89 2.20 -19.72
N PHE A 131 -28.46 0.98 -19.38
CA PHE A 131 -29.29 -0.04 -18.73
C PHE A 131 -29.90 0.44 -17.41
N VAL A 132 -29.14 1.14 -16.55
CA VAL A 132 -29.64 1.64 -15.26
C VAL A 132 -30.64 2.78 -15.48
N GLN A 133 -30.31 3.73 -16.36
CA GLN A 133 -31.19 4.86 -16.69
C GLN A 133 -32.54 4.37 -17.22
N ASP A 134 -32.53 3.46 -18.21
CA ASP A 134 -33.73 2.87 -18.78
C ASP A 134 -34.50 2.00 -17.77
N LEU A 135 -33.81 1.28 -16.88
CA LEU A 135 -34.42 0.48 -15.82
C LEU A 135 -35.15 1.34 -14.79
N VAL A 136 -34.53 2.40 -14.27
CA VAL A 136 -35.20 3.30 -13.31
C VAL A 136 -36.41 3.96 -14.00
N LYS A 137 -36.26 4.38 -15.27
CA LYS A 137 -37.32 5.03 -16.06
C LYS A 137 -38.49 4.09 -16.39
N GLN A 138 -38.25 2.81 -16.65
CA GLN A 138 -39.29 1.79 -16.86
C GLN A 138 -39.87 1.23 -15.54
N PHE A 139 -39.12 1.28 -14.44
CA PHE A 139 -39.62 0.97 -13.10
C PHE A 139 -40.63 2.03 -12.66
N GLY A 140 -40.31 3.32 -12.84
CA GLY A 140 -41.19 4.47 -12.62
C GLY A 140 -41.03 5.15 -11.25
N GLU A 141 -40.14 4.64 -10.41
CA GLU A 141 -39.82 5.16 -9.08
C GLU A 141 -38.29 5.16 -8.87
N PRO A 142 -37.74 5.95 -7.93
CA PRO A 142 -36.33 5.89 -7.57
C PRO A 142 -35.95 4.52 -6.97
N ILE A 143 -34.77 4.01 -7.30
CA ILE A 143 -34.30 2.68 -6.89
C ILE A 143 -33.30 2.81 -5.73
N ALA A 144 -33.54 2.10 -4.62
CA ALA A 144 -32.58 2.01 -3.52
C ALA A 144 -31.37 1.17 -3.95
N GLN A 145 -30.15 1.65 -3.68
CA GLN A 145 -28.91 1.00 -4.11
C GLN A 145 -27.79 1.01 -3.06
N THR A 146 -26.90 0.04 -3.21
CA THR A 146 -25.55 0.02 -2.62
C THR A 146 -24.64 -0.77 -3.58
N SER A 147 -23.32 -0.57 -3.53
CA SER A 147 -22.35 -1.42 -4.24
C SER A 147 -22.52 -2.91 -3.89
N ALA A 148 -22.10 -3.81 -4.77
CA ALA A 148 -22.21 -5.25 -4.54
C ALA A 148 -21.23 -5.80 -3.47
N ASN A 149 -20.23 -5.01 -3.06
CA ASN A 149 -19.24 -5.32 -2.03
C ASN A 149 -19.92 -5.79 -0.73
N LYS A 150 -19.43 -6.87 -0.11
CA LYS A 150 -19.89 -7.37 1.21
C LYS A 150 -19.90 -6.20 2.22
N SER A 151 -21.01 -5.94 2.94
CA SER A 151 -21.07 -4.74 3.81
C SER A 151 -20.29 -4.98 5.11
N GLY A 152 -19.04 -4.56 5.14
CA GLY A 152 -18.13 -4.74 6.29
C GLY A 152 -16.66 -4.58 5.92
N ALA A 153 -16.33 -4.75 4.64
CA ALA A 153 -15.00 -4.50 4.08
C ALA A 153 -14.53 -3.04 4.27
N SER A 154 -13.20 -2.86 4.39
CA SER A 154 -12.55 -1.55 4.37
C SER A 154 -11.27 -1.60 3.53
N VAL A 155 -11.36 -1.13 2.27
CA VAL A 155 -10.33 -0.38 1.50
C VAL A 155 -8.87 -0.88 1.58
N ASN A 156 -8.31 -1.49 0.52
CA ASN A 156 -7.09 -2.35 0.54
C ASN A 156 -5.99 -1.98 -0.53
N PRO A 157 -4.84 -2.65 -0.88
CA PRO A 157 -4.21 -3.94 -0.54
C PRO A 157 -2.64 -3.90 -0.31
N THR A 158 -2.09 -3.29 0.76
CA THR A 158 -0.84 -2.51 0.62
C THR A 158 0.29 -2.71 1.62
N SER A 159 1.53 -2.46 1.22
CA SER A 159 2.73 -2.72 2.04
C SER A 159 3.61 -1.52 2.41
N GLU A 160 3.43 -0.30 1.88
CA GLU A 160 4.42 0.76 2.13
C GLU A 160 4.28 1.37 3.53
N HIS A 161 5.39 1.86 4.08
CA HIS A 161 5.39 2.72 5.27
C HIS A 161 4.71 2.12 6.54
N ILE A 162 4.47 0.81 6.55
CA ILE A 162 3.91 0.06 7.68
C ILE A 162 4.88 -0.97 8.27
N ASP A 163 6.00 -1.26 7.59
CA ASP A 163 7.03 -2.19 8.05
C ASP A 163 7.75 -1.66 9.29
N TYR A 164 8.20 -0.40 9.29
CA TYR A 164 8.69 0.29 10.50
C TYR A 164 7.58 0.54 11.53
N SER A 165 6.31 0.47 11.12
CA SER A 165 5.17 0.47 12.04
C SER A 165 4.92 -0.90 12.70
N MET A 166 5.74 -1.92 12.40
CA MET A 166 5.64 -3.31 12.88
C MET A 166 4.34 -4.03 12.46
N TYR A 167 3.79 -3.66 11.31
CA TYR A 167 2.67 -4.36 10.68
C TYR A 167 3.14 -5.24 9.53
N ALA A 168 2.38 -6.31 9.27
CA ALA A 168 2.68 -7.24 8.20
C ALA A 168 2.63 -6.55 6.82
N VAL A 169 3.45 -7.03 5.89
CA VAL A 169 3.55 -6.55 4.50
C VAL A 169 3.48 -7.72 3.53
N LEU A 170 3.17 -7.47 2.24
CA LEU A 170 3.04 -8.54 1.23
C LEU A 170 3.84 -8.27 -0.06
N PRO A 171 5.19 -8.23 0.01
CA PRO A 171 6.05 -8.10 -1.16
C PRO A 171 6.26 -9.45 -1.89
N MET A 172 6.92 -9.36 -3.05
CA MET A 172 7.55 -10.49 -3.76
C MET A 172 8.94 -10.06 -4.25
N ALA A 173 9.90 -10.97 -4.31
CA ALA A 173 11.17 -10.70 -5.00
C ALA A 173 10.93 -10.62 -6.52
N ILE A 174 11.78 -9.85 -7.19
CA ILE A 174 11.74 -9.64 -8.65
C ILE A 174 12.92 -10.37 -9.32
N GLU A 175 12.93 -10.47 -10.66
CA GLU A 175 14.04 -11.12 -11.38
C GLU A 175 15.31 -10.24 -11.46
N CYS A 176 15.17 -8.93 -11.27
CA CYS A 176 16.31 -8.03 -11.12
C CYS A 176 16.97 -8.21 -9.74
N GLY A 177 18.29 -8.14 -9.67
CA GLY A 177 19.06 -8.38 -8.45
C GLY A 177 20.43 -7.69 -8.44
N THR A 178 21.12 -7.81 -7.30
CA THR A 178 22.52 -7.42 -7.16
C THR A 178 23.41 -8.66 -7.22
N LEU A 179 24.36 -8.69 -8.15
CA LEU A 179 25.39 -9.72 -8.25
C LEU A 179 26.70 -9.17 -7.66
N ILE A 180 27.30 -9.92 -6.73
CA ILE A 180 28.57 -9.57 -6.12
C ILE A 180 29.55 -10.73 -6.29
N GLY A 181 30.68 -10.47 -6.94
CA GLY A 181 31.87 -11.31 -6.88
C GLY A 181 32.80 -10.81 -5.77
N GLY A 182 33.40 -11.72 -5.02
CA GLY A 182 34.35 -11.37 -3.96
C GLY A 182 35.43 -12.43 -3.78
N ILE A 183 36.64 -11.97 -3.47
CA ILE A 183 37.78 -12.83 -3.14
C ILE A 183 38.47 -12.34 -1.86
N GLU A 184 38.95 -13.27 -1.05
CA GLU A 184 39.90 -13.00 0.04
C GLU A 184 41.27 -12.61 -0.54
N ILE A 185 41.94 -11.65 0.08
CA ILE A 185 43.33 -11.28 -0.23
C ILE A 185 44.18 -11.19 1.04
N SER A 186 45.50 -11.29 0.90
CA SER A 186 46.44 -11.31 2.04
C SER A 186 46.84 -9.92 2.52
N GLU A 187 46.69 -8.88 1.69
CA GLU A 187 46.87 -7.48 2.10
C GLU A 187 45.68 -7.01 2.96
N PRO A 188 45.88 -6.21 4.02
CA PRO A 188 44.80 -5.69 4.86
C PRO A 188 44.04 -4.56 4.16
N LYS A 189 43.35 -4.88 3.06
CA LYS A 189 42.59 -3.92 2.25
C LYS A 189 41.20 -4.41 1.89
N LEU A 190 40.25 -3.48 1.85
CA LEU A 190 38.92 -3.66 1.28
C LEU A 190 38.85 -2.82 -0.01
N VAL A 191 38.77 -3.49 -1.16
CA VAL A 191 38.59 -2.84 -2.47
C VAL A 191 37.17 -3.11 -2.95
N ILE A 192 36.38 -2.05 -3.14
CA ILE A 192 34.98 -2.12 -3.58
C ILE A 192 34.88 -1.48 -4.98
N ALA A 193 34.82 -2.32 -6.00
CA ALA A 193 34.69 -1.92 -7.40
C ALA A 193 33.29 -2.22 -7.96
N ASN A 194 32.92 -1.58 -9.06
CA ASN A 194 31.68 -1.81 -9.79
C ASN A 194 31.99 -2.07 -11.28
N VAL A 195 31.16 -2.87 -11.95
CA VAL A 195 31.25 -3.07 -13.40
C VAL A 195 31.01 -1.77 -14.17
N GLU A 196 30.11 -0.91 -13.69
CA GLU A 196 29.81 0.41 -14.26
C GLU A 196 30.70 1.50 -13.61
N SER A 197 32.02 1.33 -13.71
CA SER A 197 33.01 2.16 -13.01
C SER A 197 33.03 3.65 -13.39
N GLU A 198 32.43 4.03 -14.53
CA GLU A 198 32.22 5.44 -14.91
C GLU A 198 31.11 6.12 -14.08
N ILE A 199 30.18 5.35 -13.52
CA ILE A 199 29.05 5.82 -12.69
C ILE A 199 29.37 5.60 -11.21
N TYR A 200 29.84 4.40 -10.88
CA TYR A 200 30.07 3.93 -9.51
C TYR A 200 31.57 3.80 -9.25
N LEU A 201 32.19 4.94 -8.90
CA LEU A 201 33.63 5.03 -8.63
C LEU A 201 34.10 4.01 -7.58
N GLU A 202 35.22 3.35 -7.87
CA GLU A 202 35.90 2.40 -6.99
C GLU A 202 36.33 3.05 -5.67
N ARG A 203 36.33 2.26 -4.59
CA ARG A 203 36.80 2.67 -3.27
C ARG A 203 37.76 1.63 -2.69
N GLU A 204 39.03 2.03 -2.54
CA GLU A 204 40.02 1.30 -1.76
C GLU A 204 40.05 1.83 -0.32
N ILE A 205 40.13 0.92 0.65
CA ILE A 205 40.23 1.18 2.08
C ILE A 205 41.37 0.33 2.63
N ASP A 206 42.32 0.96 3.33
CA ASP A 206 43.27 0.27 4.19
C ASP A 206 42.56 -0.11 5.50
N LEU A 207 42.70 -1.35 5.95
CA LEU A 207 41.97 -1.89 7.10
C LEU A 207 42.74 -1.70 8.43
N ASP A 208 44.04 -1.39 8.38
CA ASP A 208 44.88 -1.26 9.58
C ASP A 208 44.48 -0.03 10.41
N GLY A 209 43.64 -0.25 11.43
CA GLY A 209 43.11 0.80 12.30
C GLY A 209 41.92 1.57 11.73
N PHE A 210 41.24 1.05 10.70
CA PHE A 210 40.07 1.68 10.11
C PHE A 210 38.78 1.40 10.88
N GLU A 211 38.15 2.46 11.40
CA GLU A 211 36.81 2.42 11.99
C GLU A 211 35.81 3.18 11.11
N TRP A 212 34.70 2.52 10.75
CA TRP A 212 33.57 3.14 10.06
C TRP A 212 32.31 3.01 10.91
N ASN A 213 31.71 4.15 11.25
CA ASN A 213 30.60 4.25 12.20
C ASN A 213 29.30 4.75 11.53
N GLY A 214 29.13 4.45 10.24
CA GLY A 214 28.01 4.93 9.42
C GLY A 214 28.25 6.24 8.70
N CYS A 215 27.23 6.71 7.97
CA CYS A 215 27.24 7.93 7.16
C CYS A 215 25.85 8.59 7.13
N SER A 216 25.80 9.92 7.04
CA SER A 216 24.56 10.73 6.94
C SER A 216 24.25 11.25 5.54
N LYS A 217 25.13 10.98 4.57
CA LYS A 217 24.95 11.25 3.13
C LYS A 217 25.65 10.14 2.34
N PRO A 218 25.05 8.95 2.22
CA PRO A 218 25.72 7.77 1.69
C PRO A 218 26.02 7.89 0.19
N ASN A 219 27.24 7.54 -0.19
CA ASN A 219 27.58 7.15 -1.56
C ASN A 219 27.27 5.66 -1.78
N TRP A 220 27.30 5.19 -3.02
CA TRP A 220 26.96 3.80 -3.38
C TRP A 220 27.74 2.75 -2.55
N SER A 221 29.04 2.99 -2.30
CA SER A 221 29.90 2.08 -1.53
C SER A 221 29.65 2.11 -0.01
N ASP A 222 28.98 3.13 0.54
CA ASP A 222 28.60 3.15 1.96
C ASP A 222 27.49 2.14 2.27
N TYR A 223 26.68 1.73 1.28
CA TYR A 223 25.74 0.61 1.40
C TYR A 223 26.46 -0.75 1.47
N TYR A 224 27.58 -0.91 0.76
CA TYR A 224 28.43 -2.10 0.93
C TYR A 224 29.07 -2.10 2.33
N LEU A 225 29.60 -0.95 2.79
CA LEU A 225 30.18 -0.82 4.12
C LEU A 225 29.16 -1.08 5.25
N SER A 226 27.89 -0.72 5.04
CA SER A 226 26.78 -1.05 5.94
C SER A 226 26.68 -2.56 6.19
N GLY A 227 26.54 -3.37 5.14
CA GLY A 227 26.45 -4.84 5.27
C GLY A 227 27.75 -5.48 5.78
N TRP A 228 28.91 -4.99 5.31
CA TRP A 228 30.23 -5.39 5.81
C TRP A 228 30.37 -5.17 7.33
N LYS A 229 30.05 -3.96 7.82
CA LYS A 229 30.16 -3.61 9.24
C LYS A 229 29.23 -4.44 10.12
N GLY A 230 27.99 -4.67 9.68
CA GLY A 230 27.02 -5.48 10.41
C GLY A 230 27.47 -6.92 10.64
N ILE A 231 28.16 -7.53 9.67
CA ILE A 231 28.73 -8.88 9.82
C ILE A 231 29.93 -8.90 10.76
N LEU A 232 30.80 -7.89 10.72
CA LEU A 232 31.94 -7.81 11.64
C LEU A 232 31.50 -7.59 13.09
N ASP A 233 30.50 -6.74 13.30
CA ASP A 233 29.92 -6.49 14.62
C ASP A 233 29.18 -7.72 15.16
N TRP A 234 28.45 -8.45 14.31
CA TRP A 234 27.81 -9.73 14.71
C TRP A 234 28.82 -10.84 15.01
N LYS A 235 30.00 -10.84 14.36
CA LYS A 235 31.06 -11.83 14.60
C LYS A 235 32.06 -11.45 15.70
N GLU A 236 32.04 -10.20 16.16
CA GLU A 236 33.07 -9.60 17.04
C GLU A 236 34.51 -9.78 16.48
N GLU A 237 34.66 -9.72 15.15
CA GLU A 237 35.92 -10.02 14.42
C GLU A 237 36.42 -8.85 13.57
N SER A 238 37.74 -8.75 13.38
CA SER A 238 38.36 -7.85 12.40
C SER A 238 38.18 -8.37 10.96
N SER A 239 38.04 -7.47 10.00
CA SER A 239 37.97 -7.82 8.58
C SER A 239 39.25 -8.50 8.09
N LYS A 240 39.10 -9.59 7.33
CA LYS A 240 40.09 -10.02 6.34
C LYS A 240 40.24 -8.97 5.24
N GLY A 241 41.33 -9.04 4.50
CA GLY A 241 41.44 -8.37 3.21
C GLY A 241 40.49 -8.98 2.18
N MET A 242 39.85 -8.16 1.35
CA MET A 242 38.99 -8.62 0.27
C MET A 242 38.94 -7.65 -0.92
N LYS A 243 38.79 -8.22 -2.13
CA LYS A 243 38.45 -7.48 -3.36
C LYS A 243 37.06 -7.87 -3.81
N ILE A 244 36.23 -6.87 -4.08
CA ILE A 244 34.81 -6.99 -4.36
C ILE A 244 34.49 -6.33 -5.71
N LEU A 245 33.71 -7.01 -6.53
CA LEU A 245 33.15 -6.48 -7.78
C LEU A 245 31.62 -6.58 -7.74
N VAL A 246 30.95 -5.43 -7.81
CA VAL A 246 29.49 -5.32 -7.78
C VAL A 246 28.94 -5.08 -9.20
N TYR A 247 27.82 -5.72 -9.50
CA TYR A 247 26.93 -5.42 -10.62
C TYR A 247 25.48 -5.48 -10.14
N GLY A 248 24.58 -4.71 -10.75
CA GLY A 248 23.15 -4.82 -10.46
C GLY A 248 22.33 -4.34 -11.65
N ASN A 249 21.21 -5.01 -11.90
CA ASN A 249 20.23 -4.61 -12.92
C ASN A 249 18.92 -4.09 -12.31
N ILE A 250 18.86 -3.90 -10.99
CA ILE A 250 17.76 -3.19 -10.33
C ILE A 250 17.87 -1.70 -10.66
N PRO A 251 16.82 -1.05 -11.22
CA PRO A 251 16.78 0.39 -11.46
C PRO A 251 17.09 1.20 -10.18
N PRO A 252 18.18 2.00 -10.15
CA PRO A 252 18.66 2.63 -8.92
C PRO A 252 17.75 3.77 -8.48
N SER A 253 17.47 3.85 -7.17
CA SER A 253 16.60 4.89 -6.57
C SER A 253 15.16 4.94 -7.12
N ALA A 254 14.68 3.85 -7.74
CA ALA A 254 13.36 3.77 -8.38
C ALA A 254 12.29 3.07 -7.50
N GLY A 255 12.47 3.01 -6.19
CA GLY A 255 11.53 2.32 -5.28
C GLY A 255 11.64 0.79 -5.23
N LEU A 256 12.48 0.18 -6.06
CA LEU A 256 12.70 -1.28 -6.18
C LEU A 256 13.82 -1.82 -5.26
N SER A 257 14.04 -1.17 -4.11
CA SER A 257 14.87 -1.68 -3.00
C SER A 257 16.34 -2.04 -3.32
N SER A 258 16.92 -1.41 -4.36
CA SER A 258 18.31 -1.60 -4.81
C SER A 258 19.38 -1.37 -3.72
N SER A 259 19.09 -0.53 -2.72
CA SER A 259 20.00 -0.30 -1.59
C SER A 259 20.09 -1.53 -0.67
N SER A 260 18.94 -2.07 -0.30
CA SER A 260 18.81 -3.24 0.56
C SER A 260 19.33 -4.51 -0.12
N SER A 261 19.13 -4.64 -1.44
CA SER A 261 19.75 -5.66 -2.27
C SER A 261 21.28 -5.67 -2.15
N LEU A 262 21.90 -4.48 -2.26
CA LEU A 262 23.34 -4.30 -2.09
C LEU A 262 23.80 -4.55 -0.65
N VAL A 263 23.03 -4.13 0.37
CA VAL A 263 23.34 -4.43 1.79
C VAL A 263 23.29 -5.93 2.06
N CYS A 264 22.24 -6.63 1.62
CA CYS A 264 22.11 -8.09 1.80
C CYS A 264 23.21 -8.85 1.05
N GLY A 265 23.54 -8.45 -0.18
CA GLY A 265 24.68 -9.00 -0.93
C GLY A 265 26.01 -8.77 -0.22
N ALA A 266 26.26 -7.55 0.27
CA ALA A 266 27.49 -7.19 0.98
C ALA A 266 27.65 -7.98 2.29
N SER A 267 26.56 -8.13 3.05
CA SER A 267 26.52 -8.99 4.24
C SER A 267 26.82 -10.45 3.88
N LEU A 268 26.19 -11.00 2.84
CA LEU A 268 26.38 -12.43 2.49
C LEU A 268 27.80 -12.71 1.99
N MET A 269 28.36 -11.81 1.18
CA MET A 269 29.74 -11.90 0.70
C MET A 269 30.76 -11.74 1.84
N THR A 270 30.57 -10.75 2.71
CA THR A 270 31.45 -10.55 3.88
C THR A 270 31.38 -11.76 4.82
N LEU A 271 30.20 -12.31 5.07
CA LEU A 271 30.02 -13.51 5.89
C LEU A 271 30.74 -14.71 5.29
N ALA A 272 30.60 -14.93 3.98
CA ALA A 272 31.26 -16.01 3.27
C ALA A 272 32.79 -15.89 3.31
N ILE A 273 33.35 -14.69 3.07
CA ILE A 273 34.80 -14.45 3.12
C ILE A 273 35.34 -14.63 4.55
N GLN A 274 34.71 -14.02 5.56
CA GLN A 274 35.13 -14.20 6.97
C GLN A 274 35.05 -15.67 7.41
N SER A 275 34.08 -16.44 6.90
CA SER A 275 33.74 -17.78 7.39
C SER A 275 34.20 -18.93 6.47
N ASN A 276 35.13 -18.67 5.55
CA ASN A 276 35.70 -19.64 4.60
C ASN A 276 34.62 -20.37 3.77
N GLY A 277 33.72 -19.60 3.15
CA GLY A 277 32.64 -20.09 2.28
C GLY A 277 31.34 -20.50 3.00
N LYS A 278 31.32 -20.49 4.34
CA LYS A 278 30.09 -20.77 5.11
C LYS A 278 29.17 -19.56 5.20
N SER A 279 27.86 -19.79 5.19
CA SER A 279 26.85 -18.74 5.31
C SER A 279 25.68 -19.19 6.19
N PHE A 280 24.58 -19.69 5.61
CA PHE A 280 23.33 -20.00 6.33
C PHE A 280 23.42 -21.23 7.26
N ASP A 281 24.56 -21.93 7.29
CA ASP A 281 24.90 -22.92 8.33
C ASP A 281 25.27 -22.28 9.69
N LEU A 282 25.58 -20.98 9.70
CA LEU A 282 26.05 -20.23 10.87
C LEU A 282 25.01 -19.26 11.45
N ILE A 283 24.08 -18.81 10.63
CA ILE A 283 23.04 -17.84 10.94
C ILE A 283 21.78 -18.18 10.13
N SER A 284 20.59 -18.18 10.73
CA SER A 284 19.40 -18.52 9.95
C SER A 284 19.06 -17.41 8.95
N LYS A 285 18.32 -17.73 7.87
CA LYS A 285 17.84 -16.71 6.93
C LYS A 285 16.96 -15.65 7.60
N GLY A 286 16.31 -15.94 8.73
CA GLY A 286 15.58 -14.94 9.52
C GLY A 286 16.51 -13.98 10.24
N ASP A 287 17.41 -14.50 11.07
CA ASP A 287 18.37 -13.69 11.84
C ASP A 287 19.28 -12.85 10.92
N PHE A 288 19.66 -13.40 9.76
CA PHE A 288 20.44 -12.69 8.74
C PHE A 288 19.66 -11.54 8.09
N ALA A 289 18.35 -11.68 7.87
CA ALA A 289 17.52 -10.59 7.37
C ALA A 289 17.36 -9.48 8.43
N GLU A 290 17.14 -9.84 9.70
CA GLU A 290 17.12 -8.87 10.80
C GLU A 290 18.46 -8.13 10.96
N LEU A 291 19.59 -8.84 10.81
CA LEU A 291 20.94 -8.26 10.80
C LEU A 291 21.09 -7.26 9.65
N CYS A 292 20.68 -7.61 8.43
CA CYS A 292 20.77 -6.69 7.28
C CYS A 292 19.88 -5.45 7.46
N ALA A 293 18.66 -5.59 8.00
CA ALA A 293 17.76 -4.48 8.28
C ALA A 293 18.28 -3.55 9.39
N GLN A 294 18.97 -4.10 10.40
CA GLN A 294 19.70 -3.30 11.39
C GLN A 294 20.91 -2.58 10.77
N SER A 295 21.62 -3.26 9.87
CA SER A 295 22.83 -2.74 9.21
C SER A 295 22.56 -1.57 8.28
N GLU A 296 21.46 -1.56 7.51
CA GLU A 296 21.13 -0.46 6.60
C GLU A 296 20.89 0.88 7.35
N ARG A 297 20.64 0.84 8.67
CA ARG A 297 20.55 2.06 9.49
C ARG A 297 21.88 2.79 9.65
N TYR A 298 23.03 2.14 9.41
CA TYR A 298 24.33 2.83 9.36
C TYR A 298 24.39 3.90 8.27
N VAL A 299 23.56 3.84 7.22
CA VAL A 299 23.45 4.90 6.20
C VAL A 299 22.29 5.88 6.45
N SER A 300 21.87 6.01 7.72
CA SER A 300 20.90 6.99 8.24
C SER A 300 19.45 6.87 7.76
N VAL A 301 19.09 5.75 7.11
CA VAL A 301 17.72 5.42 6.73
C VAL A 301 17.04 4.62 7.85
N GLU A 302 16.02 5.18 8.49
CA GLU A 302 15.26 4.54 9.57
C GLU A 302 14.18 3.59 9.01
N GLY A 303 14.59 2.67 8.14
CA GLY A 303 13.72 1.66 7.53
C GLY A 303 13.22 0.59 8.51
N GLY A 304 12.14 -0.09 8.13
CA GLY A 304 11.74 -1.35 8.75
C GLY A 304 12.59 -2.51 8.22
N GLY A 305 11.98 -3.68 8.06
CA GLY A 305 12.67 -4.90 7.62
C GLY A 305 12.14 -5.50 6.31
N MET A 306 11.23 -4.82 5.60
CA MET A 306 10.55 -5.43 4.44
C MET A 306 11.53 -5.84 3.35
N ASP A 307 12.37 -4.88 2.94
CA ASP A 307 13.25 -5.02 1.78
C ASP A 307 14.28 -6.15 1.99
N GLN A 308 14.89 -6.23 3.18
CA GLN A 308 15.89 -7.23 3.51
C GLN A 308 15.26 -8.60 3.78
N ALA A 309 14.05 -8.63 4.37
CA ALA A 309 13.32 -9.88 4.58
C ALA A 309 12.88 -10.52 3.26
N ILE A 310 12.39 -9.75 2.28
CA ILE A 310 11.99 -10.34 0.98
C ILE A 310 13.21 -10.79 0.17
N GLU A 311 14.28 -9.98 0.12
CA GLU A 311 15.55 -10.34 -0.53
C GLU A 311 16.12 -11.66 0.01
N VAL A 312 16.05 -11.89 1.32
CA VAL A 312 16.63 -13.10 1.94
C VAL A 312 15.67 -14.30 1.90
N LEU A 313 14.37 -14.10 2.16
CA LEU A 313 13.41 -15.18 2.42
C LEU A 313 12.59 -15.61 1.19
N ALA A 314 12.62 -14.88 0.07
CA ALA A 314 11.78 -15.20 -1.09
C ALA A 314 12.00 -16.60 -1.69
N GLU A 315 10.92 -17.16 -2.21
CA GLU A 315 10.88 -18.45 -2.92
C GLU A 315 10.19 -18.28 -4.28
N GLU A 316 10.76 -18.93 -5.29
CA GLU A 316 10.27 -18.86 -6.67
C GLU A 316 8.76 -19.19 -6.78
N GLY A 317 8.02 -18.29 -7.43
CA GLY A 317 6.57 -18.40 -7.60
C GLY A 317 5.72 -18.12 -6.36
N LYS A 318 6.28 -17.63 -5.24
CA LYS A 318 5.54 -17.23 -4.03
C LYS A 318 5.79 -15.77 -3.66
N ALA A 319 4.71 -15.00 -3.50
CA ALA A 319 4.77 -13.78 -2.69
C ALA A 319 4.85 -14.18 -1.20
N LEU A 320 5.32 -13.28 -0.33
CA LEU A 320 5.40 -13.54 1.10
C LEU A 320 4.58 -12.50 1.87
N LEU A 321 3.67 -12.94 2.73
CA LEU A 321 3.24 -12.13 3.87
C LEU A 321 4.38 -12.17 4.90
N ILE A 322 4.96 -11.03 5.23
CA ILE A 322 6.07 -10.89 6.19
C ILE A 322 5.56 -10.13 7.40
N ASP A 323 5.53 -10.78 8.56
CA ASP A 323 5.32 -10.19 9.88
C ASP A 323 6.70 -9.90 10.53
N PHE A 324 6.79 -8.92 11.43
CA PHE A 324 8.06 -8.43 12.01
C PHE A 324 8.22 -8.67 13.52
N LYS A 325 7.30 -9.36 14.19
CA LYS A 325 7.34 -9.53 15.66
C LYS A 325 6.70 -10.85 16.14
N PRO A 326 7.41 -12.01 16.05
CA PRO A 326 8.76 -12.21 15.49
C PRO A 326 8.78 -12.11 13.96
N LEU A 327 9.97 -12.03 13.35
CA LEU A 327 10.10 -12.10 11.89
C LEU A 327 9.59 -13.46 11.37
N THR A 328 8.49 -13.47 10.64
CA THR A 328 7.93 -14.69 10.02
C THR A 328 7.42 -14.44 8.61
N ALA A 329 7.81 -15.30 7.68
CA ALA A 329 7.37 -15.27 6.29
C ALA A 329 6.35 -16.39 6.00
N HIS A 330 5.14 -15.99 5.61
CA HIS A 330 4.04 -16.87 5.23
C HIS A 330 3.81 -16.80 3.71
N LYS A 331 3.95 -17.94 3.03
CA LYS A 331 3.86 -18.03 1.56
C LYS A 331 2.45 -17.74 1.07
N VAL A 332 2.31 -16.78 0.17
CA VAL A 332 1.05 -16.41 -0.49
C VAL A 332 1.13 -16.82 -1.96
N GLN A 333 0.16 -17.62 -2.39
CA GLN A 333 -0.03 -17.94 -3.80
C GLN A 333 -0.78 -16.78 -4.47
N LEU A 334 -0.14 -16.11 -5.41
CA LEU A 334 -0.83 -15.17 -6.31
C LEU A 334 -1.68 -15.96 -7.32
N PRO A 335 -2.82 -15.42 -7.81
CA PRO A 335 -3.65 -16.13 -8.79
C PRO A 335 -2.86 -16.43 -10.08
N ASP A 336 -3.03 -17.62 -10.66
CA ASP A 336 -2.22 -18.09 -11.80
C ASP A 336 -2.30 -17.20 -13.05
N ASN A 337 -3.33 -16.35 -13.16
CA ASN A 337 -3.49 -15.39 -14.26
C ASN A 337 -2.90 -14.00 -13.96
N ALA A 338 -2.58 -13.69 -12.70
CA ALA A 338 -2.03 -12.40 -12.31
C ALA A 338 -0.60 -12.22 -12.84
N VAL A 339 -0.33 -11.06 -13.43
CA VAL A 339 1.02 -10.59 -13.77
C VAL A 339 1.14 -9.11 -13.41
N PHE A 340 2.34 -8.72 -13.00
CA PHE A 340 2.63 -7.37 -12.55
C PHE A 340 3.64 -6.75 -13.50
N ALA A 341 3.30 -5.59 -14.08
CA ALA A 341 4.26 -4.75 -14.77
C ALA A 341 4.91 -3.80 -13.78
N VAL A 342 6.18 -3.52 -14.00
CA VAL A 342 6.89 -2.39 -13.39
C VAL A 342 7.06 -1.33 -14.48
N VAL A 343 6.66 -0.10 -14.17
CA VAL A 343 6.70 1.06 -15.08
C VAL A 343 7.43 2.18 -14.37
N ASP A 344 8.48 2.72 -14.99
CA ASP A 344 9.23 3.83 -14.40
C ASP A 344 8.52 5.16 -14.66
N SER A 345 8.45 6.05 -13.65
CA SER A 345 8.04 7.44 -13.85
C SER A 345 9.18 8.32 -14.40
N LEU A 346 10.37 7.76 -14.59
CA LEU A 346 11.59 8.43 -15.06
C LEU A 346 12.12 9.48 -14.06
N THR A 347 11.66 9.41 -12.81
CA THR A 347 12.13 10.22 -11.69
C THR A 347 12.89 9.35 -10.69
N SER A 348 13.89 9.90 -10.00
CA SER A 348 14.68 9.16 -8.99
C SER A 348 14.78 9.91 -7.66
N PHE A 349 14.68 9.18 -6.55
CA PHE A 349 14.74 9.74 -5.19
C PHE A 349 15.61 8.88 -4.28
N ASN A 350 16.71 9.46 -3.79
CA ASN A 350 17.58 8.80 -2.81
C ASN A 350 16.95 8.96 -1.40
N LYS A 351 16.41 7.84 -0.86
CA LYS A 351 15.81 7.77 0.49
C LYS A 351 16.67 8.43 1.58
N GLY A 352 18.01 8.32 1.48
CA GLY A 352 18.97 8.80 2.47
C GLY A 352 19.54 10.20 2.25
N SER A 353 19.14 10.92 1.18
CA SER A 353 19.63 12.29 0.91
C SER A 353 18.76 13.40 1.52
N THR A 354 17.55 13.07 1.97
CA THR A 354 16.57 13.99 2.58
C THR A 354 16.07 13.46 3.93
N ASN A 355 15.20 14.20 4.61
CA ASN A 355 14.55 13.75 5.84
C ASN A 355 13.07 13.34 5.67
N TYR A 356 12.52 13.30 4.44
CA TYR A 356 11.09 13.04 4.22
C TYR A 356 10.65 11.67 4.76
N TYR A 357 11.45 10.63 4.54
CA TYR A 357 11.19 9.28 5.08
C TYR A 357 11.18 9.30 6.62
N ASN A 358 12.21 9.87 7.24
CA ASN A 358 12.32 9.93 8.70
C ASN A 358 11.24 10.84 9.33
N GLN A 359 10.77 11.88 8.63
CA GLN A 359 9.59 12.65 9.02
C GLN A 359 8.35 11.75 9.12
N ARG A 360 8.09 10.89 8.14
CA ARG A 360 6.93 9.98 8.17
C ARG A 360 7.00 8.99 9.33
N VAL A 361 8.18 8.43 9.61
CA VAL A 361 8.42 7.58 10.79
C VAL A 361 8.11 8.34 12.09
N VAL A 362 8.56 9.58 12.22
CA VAL A 362 8.31 10.44 13.39
C VAL A 362 6.82 10.84 13.52
N GLU A 363 6.14 11.17 12.41
CA GLU A 363 4.70 11.49 12.39
C GLU A 363 3.86 10.30 12.90
N CYS A 364 4.16 9.07 12.46
CA CYS A 364 3.50 7.86 12.96
C CYS A 364 3.82 7.57 14.44
N ARG A 365 5.09 7.72 14.85
CA ARG A 365 5.52 7.52 16.24
C ARG A 365 4.85 8.49 17.21
N LEU A 366 4.78 9.78 16.86
CA LEU A 366 4.08 10.78 17.66
C LEU A 366 2.59 10.46 17.79
N GLY A 367 1.96 9.96 16.73
CA GLY A 367 0.59 9.46 16.78
C GLY A 367 0.39 8.30 17.75
N ALA A 368 1.29 7.31 17.71
CA ALA A 368 1.29 6.19 18.65
C ALA A 368 1.41 6.68 20.11
N GLN A 369 2.34 7.61 20.35
CA GLN A 369 2.61 8.21 21.66
C GLN A 369 1.45 9.07 22.18
N ILE A 370 0.80 9.86 21.31
CA ILE A 370 -0.36 10.69 21.66
C ILE A 370 -1.57 9.81 22.03
N ILE A 371 -1.93 8.80 21.24
CA ILE A 371 -3.05 7.91 21.57
C ILE A 371 -2.78 7.21 22.91
N ALA A 372 -1.57 6.71 23.12
CA ALA A 372 -1.15 6.08 24.37
C ALA A 372 -1.24 7.01 25.58
N LYS A 373 -0.75 8.25 25.45
CA LYS A 373 -0.81 9.30 26.48
C LYS A 373 -2.26 9.63 26.85
N LEU A 374 -3.10 9.91 25.86
CA LEU A 374 -4.52 10.27 26.04
C LEU A 374 -5.31 9.13 26.71
N ASN A 375 -4.91 7.87 26.48
CA ASN A 375 -5.52 6.70 27.10
C ASN A 375 -4.83 6.26 28.42
N GLY A 376 -3.94 7.08 28.99
CA GLY A 376 -3.35 6.85 30.31
C GLY A 376 -2.28 5.74 30.37
N ILE A 377 -1.72 5.31 29.23
CA ILE A 377 -0.61 4.36 29.20
C ILE A 377 0.64 5.05 29.77
N LYS A 378 1.03 4.68 31.01
CA LYS A 378 2.08 5.36 31.77
C LYS A 378 3.42 5.46 31.04
N ASN A 379 3.81 4.39 30.34
CA ASN A 379 5.10 4.30 29.64
C ASN A 379 4.97 4.64 28.14
N TRP A 380 4.07 5.56 27.78
CA TRP A 380 3.80 5.96 26.39
C TRP A 380 5.08 6.33 25.61
N SER A 381 6.08 6.93 26.27
CA SER A 381 7.37 7.33 25.67
C SER A 381 8.16 6.16 25.08
N ASN A 382 7.93 4.96 25.61
CA ASN A 382 8.64 3.75 25.20
C ASN A 382 8.04 3.14 23.92
N ILE A 383 6.84 3.57 23.52
CA ILE A 383 6.21 3.15 22.26
C ILE A 383 6.92 3.88 21.11
N ARG A 384 7.47 3.09 20.18
CA ARG A 384 8.28 3.57 19.04
C ARG A 384 7.52 3.53 17.72
N ASN A 385 6.46 2.72 17.63
CA ASN A 385 5.71 2.41 16.42
C ASN A 385 4.23 2.09 16.71
N LEU A 386 3.40 1.99 15.66
CA LEU A 386 1.95 1.79 15.77
C LEU A 386 1.54 0.36 16.15
N GLY A 387 2.34 -0.65 15.81
CA GLY A 387 2.17 -2.05 16.21
C GLY A 387 2.42 -2.28 17.71
N GLU A 388 3.36 -1.57 18.33
CA GLU A 388 3.55 -1.54 19.79
C GLU A 388 2.37 -0.91 20.54
N LEU A 389 1.71 0.09 19.95
CA LEU A 389 0.46 0.60 20.49
C LEU A 389 -0.64 -0.47 20.41
N ALA A 390 -0.84 -1.08 19.24
CA ALA A 390 -1.86 -2.11 19.04
C ALA A 390 -1.64 -3.39 19.86
N THR A 391 -0.39 -3.75 20.16
CA THR A 391 -0.05 -4.88 21.03
C THR A 391 0.03 -4.53 22.51
N SER A 392 -0.22 -3.26 22.89
CA SER A 392 -0.30 -2.85 24.30
C SER A 392 -1.52 -3.47 25.00
N GLN A 393 -1.46 -3.57 26.34
CA GLN A 393 -2.51 -4.21 27.15
C GLN A 393 -3.92 -3.62 26.93
N LEU A 394 -4.04 -2.38 26.46
CA LEU A 394 -5.33 -1.72 26.19
C LEU A 394 -5.96 -2.14 24.86
N TYR A 395 -5.15 -2.53 23.87
CA TYR A 395 -5.60 -2.78 22.49
C TYR A 395 -5.30 -4.20 21.99
N ILE A 396 -4.64 -5.04 22.80
CA ILE A 396 -4.29 -6.41 22.44
C ILE A 396 -5.52 -7.22 21.97
N GLY A 397 -5.48 -7.67 20.71
CA GLY A 397 -6.57 -8.37 20.03
C GLY A 397 -7.37 -7.50 19.04
N ASN A 398 -7.16 -6.19 19.02
CA ASN A 398 -7.69 -5.30 17.97
C ASN A 398 -7.07 -5.61 16.61
N THR A 399 -7.88 -5.59 15.56
CA THR A 399 -7.41 -5.60 14.17
C THR A 399 -6.89 -4.21 13.76
N PRO A 400 -6.16 -4.08 12.63
CA PRO A 400 -5.83 -2.76 12.07
C PRO A 400 -7.07 -1.88 11.82
N LYS A 401 -8.20 -2.49 11.41
CA LYS A 401 -9.53 -1.84 11.25
C LYS A 401 -10.06 -1.22 12.55
N ASP A 402 -9.89 -1.92 13.67
CA ASP A 402 -10.26 -1.43 15.00
C ASP A 402 -9.32 -0.30 15.43
N MET A 403 -8.02 -0.45 15.19
CA MET A 403 -7.02 0.59 15.49
C MET A 403 -7.17 1.85 14.63
N TYR A 404 -7.59 1.73 13.36
CA TYR A 404 -8.01 2.86 12.53
C TYR A 404 -9.15 3.62 13.22
N SER A 405 -10.14 2.90 13.77
CA SER A 405 -11.28 3.49 14.46
C SER A 405 -10.87 4.18 15.78
N VAL A 406 -9.95 3.57 16.54
CA VAL A 406 -9.32 4.18 17.73
C VAL A 406 -8.58 5.47 17.34
N ALA A 407 -7.75 5.45 16.31
CA ALA A 407 -7.01 6.62 15.84
C ALA A 407 -7.93 7.73 15.32
N TYR A 408 -8.97 7.38 14.57
CA TYR A 408 -9.95 8.33 14.03
C TYR A 408 -10.72 9.07 15.14
N GLU A 409 -10.95 8.43 16.28
CA GLU A 409 -11.58 9.09 17.44
C GLU A 409 -10.59 9.93 18.27
N HIS A 410 -9.36 9.46 18.48
CA HIS A 410 -8.38 10.14 19.36
C HIS A 410 -7.53 11.22 18.70
N LEU A 411 -7.37 11.18 17.36
CA LEU A 411 -6.56 12.11 16.59
C LEU A 411 -7.42 13.10 15.79
N LYS A 412 -8.61 13.44 16.29
CA LYS A 412 -9.43 14.52 15.73
C LYS A 412 -8.74 15.86 15.97
N HIS A 413 -8.42 16.57 14.89
CA HIS A 413 -7.77 17.87 14.93
C HIS A 413 -8.44 18.83 13.93
N GLU A 414 -8.52 20.11 14.30
CA GLU A 414 -9.23 21.12 13.49
C GLU A 414 -8.46 21.47 12.20
N ASP A 415 -7.13 21.57 12.28
CA ASP A 415 -6.27 21.78 11.11
C ASP A 415 -5.90 20.46 10.42
N ASN A 416 -6.88 19.73 9.88
CA ASN A 416 -6.71 18.53 9.04
C ASN A 416 -5.71 17.45 9.54
N GLY A 417 -5.53 17.33 10.86
CA GLY A 417 -4.56 16.39 11.47
C GLY A 417 -3.10 16.87 11.53
N ILE A 418 -2.85 18.15 11.25
CA ILE A 418 -1.56 18.83 11.46
C ILE A 418 -1.48 19.31 12.91
N TYR A 419 -0.47 18.89 13.65
CA TYR A 419 -0.21 19.32 15.03
C TYR A 419 1.08 20.16 15.08
N THR A 420 1.07 21.30 15.76
CA THR A 420 2.29 22.08 16.03
C THR A 420 3.15 21.44 17.11
N ARG A 421 4.44 21.79 17.14
CA ARG A 421 5.40 21.37 18.17
C ARG A 421 4.94 21.73 19.59
N GLU A 422 4.30 22.88 19.78
CA GLU A 422 3.76 23.30 21.08
C GLU A 422 2.54 22.46 21.48
N GLU A 423 1.66 22.10 20.56
CA GLU A 423 0.53 21.21 20.83
C GLU A 423 0.99 19.80 21.18
N VAL A 424 1.96 19.24 20.45
CA VAL A 424 2.58 17.95 20.77
C VAL A 424 3.18 17.95 22.19
N LYS A 425 3.98 18.97 22.54
CA LYS A 425 4.55 19.11 23.90
C LYS A 425 3.48 19.24 24.97
N LYS A 426 2.42 20.02 24.71
CA LYS A 426 1.28 20.22 25.62
C LYS A 426 0.45 18.95 25.82
N ILE A 427 0.23 18.15 24.78
CA ILE A 427 -0.52 16.88 24.85
C ILE A 427 0.30 15.81 25.59
N LEU A 428 1.61 15.71 25.29
CA LEU A 428 2.50 14.74 25.93
C LEU A 428 2.93 15.16 27.35
N GLU A 429 2.71 16.42 27.73
CA GLU A 429 3.13 17.06 28.99
C GLU A 429 4.67 17.02 29.19
N ILE A 430 5.42 17.42 28.16
CA ILE A 430 6.88 17.37 28.12
C ILE A 430 7.52 18.70 27.67
N ASP A 431 8.79 18.88 27.96
CA ASP A 431 9.61 19.97 27.41
C ASP A 431 10.23 19.61 26.04
N ASP A 432 10.89 20.58 25.42
CA ASP A 432 11.46 20.44 24.07
C ASP A 432 12.63 19.45 24.01
N VAL A 433 13.45 19.42 25.07
CA VAL A 433 14.57 18.48 25.22
C VAL A 433 14.05 17.04 25.31
N SER A 434 12.98 16.83 26.07
CA SER A 434 12.29 15.54 26.17
C SER A 434 11.62 15.13 24.85
N LEU A 435 11.05 16.08 24.10
CA LEU A 435 10.50 15.79 22.77
C LEU A 435 11.59 15.29 21.81
N ILE A 436 12.71 16.02 21.75
CA ILE A 436 13.88 15.66 20.93
C ILE A 436 14.38 14.26 21.30
N ASN A 437 14.69 14.03 22.59
CA ASN A 437 15.30 12.78 23.05
C ASN A 437 14.36 11.57 22.97
N ASN A 438 13.07 11.74 23.26
CA ASN A 438 12.13 10.62 23.40
C ASN A 438 11.32 10.34 22.12
N SER A 439 11.25 11.27 21.16
CA SER A 439 10.26 11.20 20.07
C SER A 439 10.84 11.48 18.69
N LEU A 440 11.76 12.43 18.55
CA LEU A 440 12.32 12.83 17.25
C LEU A 440 13.55 11.97 16.87
N ASN A 441 13.93 12.06 15.60
CA ASN A 441 15.21 11.58 15.05
C ASN A 441 16.17 12.77 14.83
N SER A 442 17.48 12.50 14.73
CA SER A 442 18.54 13.51 14.56
C SER A 442 18.35 14.45 13.36
N ASN A 443 17.76 13.99 12.25
CA ASN A 443 17.45 14.80 11.07
C ASN A 443 16.02 15.39 11.06
N THR A 444 15.33 15.39 12.21
CA THR A 444 13.97 15.91 12.39
C THR A 444 13.82 16.86 13.59
N THR A 445 14.92 17.20 14.28
CA THR A 445 14.91 18.04 15.50
C THR A 445 14.25 19.40 15.29
N GLU A 446 14.41 19.98 14.10
CA GLU A 446 13.91 21.33 13.76
C GLU A 446 12.43 21.36 13.33
N MET A 447 11.73 20.23 13.28
CA MET A 447 10.32 20.17 12.86
C MET A 447 9.40 20.98 13.78
N GLN A 448 8.62 21.90 13.19
CA GLN A 448 7.67 22.76 13.91
C GLN A 448 6.21 22.30 13.81
N ALA A 449 5.90 21.42 12.86
CA ALA A 449 4.58 20.85 12.65
C ALA A 449 4.68 19.39 12.15
N PHE A 450 3.66 18.59 12.45
CA PHE A 450 3.64 17.13 12.24
C PHE A 450 2.26 16.71 11.72
N ARG A 451 2.20 16.01 10.58
CA ARG A 451 0.93 15.61 9.93
C ARG A 451 0.33 14.31 10.49
N ILE A 452 0.23 14.24 11.82
CA ILE A 452 0.05 13.00 12.58
C ILE A 452 -1.19 12.20 12.15
N THR A 453 -2.39 12.79 12.14
CA THR A 453 -3.64 12.03 11.90
C THR A 453 -3.64 11.32 10.54
N PRO A 454 -3.40 11.98 9.39
CA PRO A 454 -3.44 11.29 8.11
C PRO A 454 -2.35 10.22 7.98
N ARG A 455 -1.15 10.38 8.58
CA ARG A 455 -0.14 9.29 8.59
C ARG A 455 -0.61 8.06 9.36
N VAL A 456 -1.22 8.26 10.53
CA VAL A 456 -1.71 7.14 11.37
C VAL A 456 -2.91 6.45 10.72
N LEU A 457 -3.86 7.21 10.18
CA LEU A 457 -5.02 6.67 9.45
C LEU A 457 -4.60 5.96 8.16
N HIS A 458 -3.58 6.45 7.48
CA HIS A 458 -2.91 5.69 6.43
C HIS A 458 -2.39 4.37 7.01
N CYS A 459 -1.40 4.36 7.90
CA CYS A 459 -0.76 3.11 8.35
C CYS A 459 -1.73 2.05 8.90
N TYR A 460 -2.77 2.43 9.65
CA TYR A 460 -3.76 1.46 10.13
C TYR A 460 -4.71 0.96 9.04
N SER A 461 -5.08 1.80 8.07
CA SER A 461 -5.81 1.29 6.91
C SER A 461 -4.88 0.45 6.04
N GLU A 462 -3.69 0.95 5.70
CA GLU A 462 -2.56 0.30 4.99
C GLU A 462 -2.25 -1.11 5.54
N ALA A 463 -2.34 -1.33 6.85
CA ALA A 463 -2.20 -2.66 7.46
C ALA A 463 -3.46 -3.56 7.37
N ASP A 464 -4.68 -3.01 7.43
CA ASP A 464 -5.93 -3.75 7.14
C ASP A 464 -5.94 -4.23 5.67
N ARG A 465 -5.32 -3.44 4.80
CA ARG A 465 -5.21 -3.71 3.36
C ARG A 465 -4.48 -5.00 3.04
N VAL A 466 -3.35 -5.27 3.70
CA VAL A 466 -2.60 -6.52 3.51
C VAL A 466 -3.46 -7.75 3.72
N ILE A 467 -4.35 -7.69 4.72
CA ILE A 467 -5.18 -8.81 5.15
C ILE A 467 -6.23 -9.16 4.09
N GLU A 468 -7.00 -8.18 3.59
CA GLU A 468 -7.97 -8.44 2.52
C GLU A 468 -7.28 -8.75 1.17
N PHE A 469 -6.05 -8.27 0.89
CA PHE A 469 -5.31 -8.67 -0.33
C PHE A 469 -4.89 -10.14 -0.32
N LYS A 470 -4.34 -10.61 0.80
CA LYS A 470 -4.01 -12.03 0.99
C LYS A 470 -5.26 -12.88 0.82
N SER A 471 -6.38 -12.44 1.39
CA SER A 471 -7.68 -13.11 1.24
C SER A 471 -8.20 -13.09 -0.20
N ALA A 472 -7.95 -12.02 -0.97
CA ALA A 472 -8.30 -11.92 -2.38
C ALA A 472 -7.41 -12.81 -3.26
N CYS A 473 -6.11 -12.95 -2.94
CA CYS A 473 -5.21 -13.92 -3.58
C CYS A 473 -5.72 -15.35 -3.37
N GLU A 474 -6.02 -15.71 -2.12
CA GLU A 474 -6.53 -17.04 -1.73
C GLU A 474 -7.89 -17.37 -2.40
N GLN A 475 -8.76 -16.36 -2.59
CA GLN A 475 -10.05 -16.52 -3.29
C GLN A 475 -9.97 -16.31 -4.82
N ASN A 476 -8.79 -15.99 -5.38
CA ASN A 476 -8.57 -15.63 -6.79
C ASN A 476 -9.40 -14.42 -7.28
N GLU A 477 -9.73 -13.49 -6.38
CA GLU A 477 -10.52 -12.28 -6.67
C GLU A 477 -9.64 -11.18 -7.30
N LEU A 478 -9.13 -11.41 -8.53
CA LEU A 478 -8.19 -10.51 -9.21
C LEU A 478 -8.70 -9.06 -9.39
N LEU A 479 -10.00 -8.88 -9.63
CA LEU A 479 -10.61 -7.53 -9.70
C LEU A 479 -10.72 -6.87 -8.32
N LEU A 480 -10.80 -7.65 -7.24
CA LEU A 480 -10.66 -7.11 -5.90
C LEU A 480 -9.20 -6.67 -5.74
N MET A 481 -8.22 -7.56 -5.85
CA MET A 481 -6.77 -7.25 -5.82
C MET A 481 -6.40 -5.95 -6.56
N ALA A 482 -6.94 -5.75 -7.77
CA ALA A 482 -6.70 -4.60 -8.61
C ALA A 482 -7.47 -3.31 -8.21
N ALA A 483 -8.78 -3.40 -7.92
CA ALA A 483 -9.56 -2.25 -7.46
C ALA A 483 -9.01 -1.71 -6.13
N LEU A 484 -8.64 -2.65 -5.26
CA LEU A 484 -7.89 -2.36 -4.05
C LEU A 484 -6.58 -1.62 -4.39
N MET A 485 -5.74 -2.10 -5.33
CA MET A 485 -4.42 -1.48 -5.61
C MET A 485 -4.48 0.02 -5.89
N ASN A 486 -5.59 0.52 -6.43
CA ASN A 486 -5.79 1.95 -6.67
C ASN A 486 -6.04 2.74 -5.37
N GLU A 487 -6.74 2.14 -4.39
CA GLU A 487 -6.98 2.71 -3.06
C GLU A 487 -5.67 2.86 -2.25
N SER A 488 -4.65 2.03 -2.53
CA SER A 488 -3.27 2.25 -2.09
C SER A 488 -2.75 3.60 -2.50
N HIS A 489 -2.76 3.85 -3.81
CA HIS A 489 -2.11 5.00 -4.41
C HIS A 489 -2.78 6.28 -3.97
N GLU A 490 -4.12 6.29 -3.93
CA GLU A 490 -4.88 7.41 -3.39
C GLU A 490 -4.53 7.69 -1.92
N SER A 491 -4.29 6.66 -1.09
CA SER A 491 -3.88 6.85 0.31
C SER A 491 -2.42 7.29 0.45
N LEU A 492 -1.50 6.76 -0.36
CA LEU A 492 -0.08 7.16 -0.40
C LEU A 492 0.08 8.61 -0.92
N LYS A 493 -0.77 9.01 -1.86
CA LYS A 493 -0.91 10.38 -2.37
C LYS A 493 -1.49 11.34 -1.33
N THR A 494 -2.68 11.06 -0.81
CA THR A 494 -3.45 12.04 0.00
C THR A 494 -3.18 11.96 1.50
N ASN A 495 -3.16 10.76 2.08
CA ASN A 495 -2.96 10.58 3.52
C ASN A 495 -1.47 10.49 3.88
N TYR A 496 -0.63 9.90 3.02
CA TYR A 496 0.80 9.80 3.28
C TYR A 496 1.68 10.83 2.59
N GLU A 497 1.23 11.44 1.49
CA GLU A 497 2.01 12.43 0.72
C GLU A 497 3.44 11.93 0.44
N CYS A 498 3.52 10.72 -0.13
CA CYS A 498 4.72 10.14 -0.73
C CYS A 498 4.54 9.79 -2.21
N SER A 499 3.56 10.40 -2.90
CA SER A 499 3.55 10.43 -4.36
C SER A 499 4.18 11.73 -4.91
N CYS A 500 4.30 11.82 -6.23
CA CYS A 500 4.64 13.02 -6.99
C CYS A 500 3.80 13.07 -8.27
N ASP A 501 3.80 14.20 -8.98
CA ASP A 501 2.98 14.39 -10.19
C ASP A 501 3.31 13.35 -11.28
N GLU A 502 4.58 12.95 -11.40
CA GLU A 502 5.06 11.95 -12.36
C GLU A 502 4.62 10.52 -11.99
N LEU A 503 4.60 10.17 -10.70
CA LEU A 503 4.04 8.90 -10.23
C LEU A 503 2.53 8.84 -10.44
N ASP A 504 1.83 9.93 -10.14
CA ASP A 504 0.38 10.07 -10.34
C ASP A 504 -0.01 9.97 -11.83
N GLU A 505 0.73 10.65 -12.72
CA GLU A 505 0.54 10.52 -14.16
C GLU A 505 0.88 9.11 -14.65
N THR A 506 1.93 8.47 -14.13
CA THR A 506 2.30 7.09 -14.49
C THR A 506 1.19 6.10 -14.09
N VAL A 507 0.60 6.23 -12.90
CA VAL A 507 -0.57 5.40 -12.49
C VAL A 507 -1.77 5.68 -13.39
N ALA A 508 -2.08 6.94 -13.69
CA ALA A 508 -3.18 7.30 -14.57
C ALA A 508 -2.99 6.73 -15.99
N ASN A 509 -1.77 6.77 -16.52
CA ASN A 509 -1.42 6.19 -17.82
C ASN A 509 -1.47 4.66 -17.82
N CYS A 510 -1.09 3.97 -16.74
CA CYS A 510 -1.29 2.53 -16.58
C CYS A 510 -2.79 2.16 -16.70
N LEU A 511 -3.65 2.83 -15.92
CA LEU A 511 -5.10 2.57 -15.94
C LEU A 511 -5.71 2.87 -17.31
N LYS A 512 -5.27 3.96 -17.97
CA LYS A 512 -5.70 4.36 -19.32
C LYS A 512 -5.21 3.41 -20.42
N ALA A 513 -4.03 2.82 -20.30
CA ALA A 513 -3.56 1.75 -21.18
C ALA A 513 -4.40 0.47 -21.04
N GLY A 514 -4.96 0.26 -19.84
CA GLY A 514 -5.92 -0.81 -19.53
C GLY A 514 -5.45 -1.78 -18.45
N PHE A 515 -4.45 -1.43 -17.64
CA PHE A 515 -4.15 -2.20 -16.42
C PHE A 515 -5.36 -2.21 -15.48
N LEU A 516 -5.56 -3.31 -14.74
CA LEU A 516 -6.72 -3.47 -13.86
C LEU A 516 -6.60 -2.58 -12.61
N GLY A 517 -5.37 -2.31 -12.17
CA GLY A 517 -5.04 -1.47 -11.03
C GLY A 517 -3.55 -1.11 -11.04
N ALA A 518 -3.18 0.03 -10.47
CA ALA A 518 -1.81 0.52 -10.45
C ALA A 518 -1.52 1.43 -9.24
N ARG A 519 -0.28 1.42 -8.78
CA ARG A 519 0.21 2.20 -7.63
C ARG A 519 1.71 2.44 -7.69
N LEU A 520 2.19 3.54 -7.10
CA LEU A 520 3.62 3.69 -6.77
C LEU A 520 4.12 2.52 -5.92
N THR A 521 5.42 2.21 -5.95
CA THR A 521 6.00 1.13 -5.12
C THR A 521 7.26 1.60 -4.37
N GLY A 522 7.48 1.01 -3.20
CA GLY A 522 8.51 1.47 -2.27
C GLY A 522 8.18 2.82 -1.63
N ALA A 523 9.21 3.52 -1.19
CA ALA A 523 9.10 4.77 -0.42
C ALA A 523 8.49 5.97 -1.18
N GLY A 524 8.31 5.88 -2.49
CA GLY A 524 7.77 6.96 -3.31
C GLY A 524 8.63 8.22 -3.35
N TRP A 525 7.96 9.37 -3.51
CA TRP A 525 8.48 10.69 -3.96
C TRP A 525 9.14 10.70 -5.34
N ALA A 526 9.44 9.53 -5.91
CA ALA A 526 9.86 9.28 -7.29
C ALA A 526 9.78 7.77 -7.59
N GLY A 527 10.19 7.35 -8.78
CA GLY A 527 10.51 5.95 -9.10
C GLY A 527 9.39 5.18 -9.77
N CYS A 528 9.25 3.89 -9.45
CA CYS A 528 8.39 2.98 -10.19
C CYS A 528 6.94 2.91 -9.69
N VAL A 529 6.06 2.61 -10.64
CA VAL A 529 4.70 2.13 -10.47
C VAL A 529 4.66 0.61 -10.68
N VAL A 530 3.93 -0.10 -9.83
CA VAL A 530 3.55 -1.50 -10.03
C VAL A 530 2.08 -1.58 -10.45
N ALA A 531 1.82 -2.25 -11.57
CA ALA A 531 0.50 -2.32 -12.19
C ALA A 531 0.10 -3.78 -12.49
N ILE A 532 -1.13 -4.16 -12.16
CA ILE A 532 -1.62 -5.55 -12.26
C ILE A 532 -2.50 -5.78 -13.50
N ALA A 533 -2.26 -6.89 -14.19
CA ALA A 533 -2.99 -7.31 -15.39
C ALA A 533 -3.19 -8.84 -15.42
N THR A 534 -3.91 -9.34 -16.43
CA THR A 534 -3.94 -10.77 -16.77
C THR A 534 -2.81 -11.15 -17.72
N LYS A 535 -2.46 -12.44 -17.80
CA LYS A 535 -1.49 -12.96 -18.78
C LYS A 535 -1.90 -12.72 -20.23
N GLU A 536 -3.20 -12.67 -20.50
CA GLU A 536 -3.78 -12.40 -21.83
C GLU A 536 -3.65 -10.93 -22.24
N MET A 537 -3.51 -10.01 -21.28
CA MET A 537 -3.42 -8.56 -21.56
C MET A 537 -2.01 -8.10 -21.95
N LYS A 538 -0.96 -8.90 -21.70
CA LYS A 538 0.45 -8.49 -21.83
C LYS A 538 0.78 -7.86 -23.18
N GLU A 539 0.62 -8.61 -24.28
CA GLU A 539 0.91 -8.15 -25.66
C GLU A 539 0.14 -6.85 -26.04
N THR A 540 -1.05 -6.66 -25.47
CA THR A 540 -1.90 -5.48 -25.69
C THR A 540 -1.46 -4.27 -24.86
N LEU A 541 -0.73 -4.49 -23.76
CA LEU A 541 -0.20 -3.43 -22.90
C LEU A 541 1.24 -3.06 -23.33
N ASP A 542 2.06 -4.05 -23.70
CA ASP A 542 3.38 -3.89 -24.31
C ASP A 542 3.35 -3.02 -25.58
N SER A 543 2.22 -3.00 -26.30
CA SER A 543 2.00 -2.19 -27.50
C SER A 543 1.41 -0.79 -27.25
N LYS A 544 1.19 -0.41 -25.98
CA LYS A 544 0.55 0.86 -25.58
C LYS A 544 1.42 1.78 -24.71
N MET A 545 2.40 1.22 -24.00
CA MET A 545 3.21 1.94 -23.01
C MET A 545 4.53 1.20 -22.81
N ASP A 546 5.62 1.94 -22.61
CA ASP A 546 6.91 1.36 -22.30
C ASP A 546 6.88 0.74 -20.88
N ILE A 547 6.98 -0.59 -20.82
CA ILE A 547 7.03 -1.37 -19.57
C ILE A 547 8.47 -1.75 -19.29
N LEU A 548 8.97 -1.42 -18.10
CA LEU A 548 10.37 -1.59 -17.72
C LEU A 548 10.73 -3.08 -17.61
N PHE A 549 9.86 -3.85 -16.95
CA PHE A 549 9.83 -5.31 -17.02
C PHE A 549 8.49 -5.83 -16.50
N TRP A 550 8.18 -7.09 -16.83
CA TRP A 550 7.12 -7.85 -16.19
C TRP A 550 7.70 -8.74 -15.10
N SER A 551 7.09 -8.75 -13.92
CA SER A 551 7.53 -9.58 -12.80
C SER A 551 6.52 -10.66 -12.43
N THR A 552 7.07 -11.80 -12.05
CA THR A 552 6.47 -12.83 -11.19
C THR A 552 7.36 -13.00 -9.96
N PRO A 553 6.90 -13.63 -8.86
CA PRO A 553 7.74 -13.82 -7.69
C PRO A 553 9.01 -14.64 -8.01
N SER A 554 10.16 -14.03 -7.77
CA SER A 554 11.48 -14.66 -7.92
C SER A 554 11.91 -15.38 -6.63
N LYS A 555 13.04 -16.07 -6.70
CA LYS A 555 13.77 -16.57 -5.52
C LYS A 555 14.54 -15.45 -4.84
N GLY A 556 14.78 -15.60 -3.54
CA GLY A 556 15.68 -14.74 -2.77
C GLY A 556 17.15 -15.10 -2.95
N ILE A 557 18.00 -14.44 -2.15
CA ILE A 557 19.46 -14.49 -2.23
C ILE A 557 20.04 -15.91 -2.10
N GLU A 558 21.07 -16.17 -2.90
CA GLU A 558 21.85 -17.40 -2.98
C GLU A 558 23.35 -17.08 -2.92
N LEU A 559 24.17 -18.05 -2.50
CA LEU A 559 25.64 -17.97 -2.51
C LEU A 559 26.19 -19.07 -3.42
N PHE A 560 27.08 -18.69 -4.34
CA PHE A 560 27.77 -19.63 -5.23
C PHE A 560 29.28 -19.60 -4.95
N THR A 561 29.80 -20.67 -4.35
CA THR A 561 31.24 -20.82 -4.09
C THR A 561 31.91 -21.51 -5.29
N PHE A 562 32.63 -20.72 -6.09
CA PHE A 562 33.49 -21.24 -7.15
C PHE A 562 34.85 -21.58 -6.56
N PHE A 563 35.17 -22.87 -6.47
CA PHE A 563 36.55 -23.32 -6.29
C PHE A 563 37.22 -23.32 -7.66
N SER A 564 38.40 -22.71 -7.78
CA SER A 564 39.26 -22.97 -8.92
C SER A 564 39.96 -24.32 -8.72
N ASP A 565 39.79 -25.21 -9.70
CA ASP A 565 40.80 -26.24 -9.95
C ASP A 565 41.97 -25.50 -10.65
N GLU A 566 42.94 -25.05 -9.84
CA GLU A 566 44.01 -24.05 -10.12
C GLU A 566 43.55 -22.58 -10.03
#